data_AF-A0A7Z9GC67-F1
#
_entry.id   AF-A0A7Z9GC67-F1
#
_cell.length_a   1.000
_cell.length_b   1.000
_cell.length_c   1.000
_cell.angle_alpha   90.00
_cell.angle_beta   90.00
_cell.angle_gamma   90.00
#
_symmetry.space_group_name_H-M   'P 1'
#
loop_
_entity.id
_entity.type
_entity.pdbx_description
1 polymer ?
#
loop_
_entity_poly.entity_id
_entity_poly.type
_entity_poly.pdbx_seq_one_letter_code
_entity_poly.pdbx_strand_id
1 'polypeptide(L)'
;MNSILTEHLVRVNEDGILRLMPKTQAIQMTAFVLSIVAVLYVWLAPIFWSPTTVHAHQTPARNGDAWSFFDHVQDAQVSYGEHECTHWTGNRWDCQLQAWLWVGRYLGKVTQSNRGSFRRCIWAHPRTIDGKSQSVDIRFPEVVLGTSIRGEAAIMDVPHHGTPAHISVYVDDTLGQKIRLRDRSAASGDGWKKWSFKTEKAEGERAEIRFEISARNAAWRQLCFTAFVERSAAP
;
A
#
# COMPACT_ATOMS: atom_id res chain seq x y z
N MET A 1 -9.38 49.55 -28.03
CA MET A 1 -10.74 49.57 -28.62
C MET A 1 -11.30 48.16 -28.48
N ASN A 2 -12.21 47.93 -27.53
CA ASN A 2 -12.83 46.63 -27.31
C ASN A 2 -14.08 46.51 -28.20
N SER A 3 -14.03 45.63 -29.19
CA SER A 3 -15.17 45.26 -30.03
C SER A 3 -16.03 44.25 -29.26
N ILE A 4 -17.18 44.70 -28.75
CA ILE A 4 -18.22 43.83 -28.18
C ILE A 4 -19.06 43.32 -29.35
N LEU A 5 -18.75 42.12 -29.84
CA LEU A 5 -19.66 41.39 -30.74
C LEU A 5 -20.85 40.92 -29.92
N THR A 6 -22.03 41.46 -30.22
CA THR A 6 -23.29 41.05 -29.59
C THR A 6 -23.92 40.00 -30.49
N GLU A 7 -23.73 38.72 -30.19
CA GLU A 7 -24.44 37.64 -30.89
C GLU A 7 -25.93 37.67 -30.51
N HIS A 8 -26.79 37.82 -31.50
CA HIS A 8 -28.24 37.69 -31.35
C HIS A 8 -28.67 36.27 -31.71
N LEU A 9 -29.23 35.53 -30.75
CA LEU A 9 -29.84 34.23 -30.99
C LEU A 9 -31.15 34.40 -31.77
N VAL A 10 -31.22 33.81 -32.96
CA VAL A 10 -32.41 33.85 -33.83
C VAL A 10 -33.10 32.49 -33.78
N ARG A 11 -34.41 32.48 -33.51
CA ARG A 11 -35.24 31.26 -33.54
C ARG A 11 -36.20 31.34 -34.73
N VAL A 12 -36.36 30.22 -35.43
CA VAL A 12 -37.35 30.06 -36.51
C VAL A 12 -38.60 29.44 -35.89
N ASN A 13 -39.74 30.11 -36.00
CA ASN A 13 -41.04 29.55 -35.60
C ASN A 13 -41.65 28.75 -36.78
N GLU A 14 -42.67 27.93 -36.50
CA GLU A 14 -43.28 26.99 -37.45
C GLU A 14 -43.92 27.67 -38.69
N ASP A 15 -44.24 28.96 -38.58
CA ASP A 15 -44.76 29.82 -39.65
C ASP A 15 -43.63 30.49 -40.49
N GLY A 16 -42.36 30.13 -40.27
CA GLY A 16 -41.23 30.55 -41.11
C GLY A 16 -40.76 32.00 -40.94
N ILE A 17 -41.37 32.76 -40.03
CA ILE A 17 -41.03 34.16 -39.77
C ILE A 17 -39.97 34.25 -38.67
N LEU A 18 -38.82 34.86 -38.99
CA LEU A 18 -37.75 35.17 -38.06
C LEU A 18 -38.19 36.31 -37.14
N ARG A 19 -38.47 36.02 -35.87
CA ARG A 19 -38.71 37.05 -34.85
C ARG A 19 -37.52 37.11 -33.90
N LEU A 20 -37.00 38.32 -33.71
CA LEU A 20 -36.00 38.59 -32.68
C LEU A 20 -36.63 38.32 -31.31
N MET A 21 -36.10 37.35 -30.57
CA MET A 21 -36.53 37.13 -29.19
C MET A 21 -36.13 38.36 -28.36
N PRO A 22 -37.05 38.95 -27.58
CA PRO A 22 -36.68 39.99 -26.65
C PRO A 22 -35.65 39.40 -25.67
N LYS A 23 -34.55 40.14 -25.42
CA LYS A 23 -33.41 39.69 -24.58
C LYS A 23 -33.85 39.08 -23.23
N THR A 24 -34.97 39.53 -22.69
CA THR A 24 -35.56 39.03 -21.45
C THR A 24 -36.01 37.56 -21.52
N GLN A 25 -36.55 37.10 -22.66
CA GLN A 25 -36.98 35.70 -22.83
C GLN A 25 -35.78 34.74 -23.00
N ALA A 26 -34.72 35.18 -23.69
CA ALA A 26 -33.51 34.38 -23.83
C ALA A 26 -32.85 34.09 -22.47
N ILE A 27 -32.79 35.10 -21.59
CA ILE A 27 -32.25 34.99 -20.22
C ILE A 27 -33.11 34.04 -19.35
N GLN A 28 -34.43 34.10 -19.48
CA GLN A 28 -35.34 33.22 -18.73
C GLN A 28 -35.18 31.75 -19.12
N MET A 29 -34.97 31.44 -20.41
CA MET A 29 -34.72 30.07 -20.85
C MET A 29 -33.38 29.53 -20.35
N THR A 30 -32.32 30.34 -20.32
CA THR A 30 -31.01 29.89 -19.81
C THR A 30 -31.08 29.61 -18.31
N ALA A 31 -31.74 30.48 -17.55
CA ALA A 31 -31.95 30.28 -16.11
C ALA A 31 -32.74 28.99 -15.82
N PHE A 32 -33.76 28.68 -16.63
CA PHE A 32 -34.56 27.46 -16.48
C PHE A 32 -33.75 26.19 -16.76
N VAL A 33 -32.96 26.14 -17.83
CA VAL A 33 -32.11 24.98 -18.15
C VAL A 33 -31.05 24.75 -17.07
N LEU A 34 -30.41 25.81 -16.57
CA LEU A 34 -29.44 25.71 -15.48
C LEU A 34 -30.08 25.19 -14.19
N SER A 35 -31.32 25.59 -13.89
CA SER A 35 -32.05 25.09 -12.72
C SER A 35 -32.38 23.60 -12.83
N ILE A 36 -32.76 23.10 -14.02
CA ILE A 36 -33.00 21.67 -14.24
C ILE A 36 -31.71 20.86 -14.09
N VAL A 37 -30.59 21.32 -14.65
CA VAL A 37 -29.29 20.64 -14.53
C VAL A 37 -28.81 20.61 -13.07
N ALA A 38 -28.98 21.71 -12.33
CA ALA A 38 -28.62 21.77 -10.91
C ALA A 38 -29.49 20.82 -10.06
N VAL A 39 -30.81 20.78 -10.31
CA VAL A 39 -31.72 19.85 -9.63
C VAL A 39 -31.35 18.40 -9.97
N LEU A 40 -31.13 18.06 -11.24
CA LEU A 40 -30.71 16.72 -11.64
C LEU A 40 -29.36 16.33 -11.00
N TYR A 41 -28.42 17.26 -10.90
CA TYR A 41 -27.13 17.00 -10.25
C TYR A 41 -27.31 16.72 -8.74
N VAL A 42 -28.14 17.48 -8.04
CA VAL A 42 -28.43 17.28 -6.61
C VAL A 42 -29.14 15.94 -6.37
N TRP A 43 -30.08 15.56 -7.25
CA TRP A 43 -30.83 14.30 -7.11
C TRP A 43 -30.05 13.06 -7.56
N LEU A 44 -29.11 13.19 -8.51
CA LEU A 44 -28.33 12.06 -9.03
C LEU A 44 -26.97 11.90 -8.35
N ALA A 45 -26.40 12.94 -7.74
CA ALA A 45 -25.13 12.84 -7.00
C ALA A 45 -25.10 11.73 -5.93
N PRO A 46 -26.16 11.48 -5.12
CA PRO A 46 -26.11 10.43 -4.11
C PRO A 46 -26.17 9.01 -4.71
N ILE A 47 -26.69 8.84 -5.94
CA ILE A 47 -26.75 7.52 -6.61
C ILE A 47 -25.36 7.08 -7.09
N PHE A 48 -24.52 8.03 -7.52
CA PHE A 48 -23.15 7.74 -7.97
C PHE A 48 -22.10 7.80 -6.86
N TRP A 49 -22.46 8.33 -5.69
CA TRP A 49 -21.58 8.44 -4.51
C TRP A 49 -22.00 7.47 -3.40
N SER A 50 -22.24 6.21 -3.75
CA SER A 50 -22.13 5.17 -2.74
C SER A 50 -20.65 5.05 -2.39
N PRO A 51 -20.19 5.43 -1.18
CA PRO A 51 -18.81 5.21 -0.79
C PRO A 51 -18.55 3.72 -0.94
N THR A 52 -17.68 3.35 -1.89
CA THR A 52 -17.23 1.97 -1.98
C THR A 52 -16.40 1.74 -0.73
N THR A 53 -17.01 1.14 0.29
CA THR A 53 -16.31 0.78 1.53
C THR A 53 -15.24 -0.24 1.17
N VAL A 54 -14.01 0.24 0.95
CA VAL A 54 -12.86 -0.63 0.74
C VAL A 54 -12.55 -1.26 2.10
N HIS A 55 -13.06 -2.47 2.32
CA HIS A 55 -12.63 -3.27 3.45
C HIS A 55 -11.17 -3.68 3.21
N ALA A 56 -10.25 -2.93 3.82
CA ALA A 56 -8.86 -3.35 3.89
C ALA A 56 -8.84 -4.74 4.54
N HIS A 57 -8.25 -5.71 3.86
CA HIS A 57 -8.02 -7.01 4.45
C HIS A 57 -6.91 -6.85 5.49
N GLN A 58 -7.33 -6.54 6.71
CA GLN A 58 -6.46 -6.64 7.86
C GLN A 58 -6.19 -8.13 8.05
N THR A 59 -4.94 -8.52 8.23
CA THR A 59 -4.62 -9.72 8.99
C THR A 59 -4.73 -9.22 10.43
N PRO A 60 -5.92 -9.32 11.08
CA PRO A 60 -6.06 -8.79 12.42
C PRO A 60 -5.01 -9.47 13.31
N ALA A 61 -4.44 -8.70 14.24
CA ALA A 61 -3.76 -9.32 15.36
C ALA A 61 -4.72 -10.36 15.94
N ARG A 62 -4.29 -11.62 15.99
CA ARG A 62 -5.12 -12.68 16.57
C ARG A 62 -5.16 -12.48 18.08
N ASN A 63 -6.24 -12.89 18.72
CA ASN A 63 -6.24 -13.07 20.17
C ASN A 63 -5.08 -14.03 20.50
N GLY A 64 -4.05 -13.53 21.19
CA GLY A 64 -2.80 -14.27 21.47
C GLY A 64 -1.54 -13.70 20.83
N ASP A 65 -1.65 -12.71 19.93
CA ASP A 65 -0.48 -12.00 19.42
C ASP A 65 0.07 -11.09 20.53
N ALA A 66 1.31 -11.36 20.93
CA ALA A 66 2.00 -10.60 21.97
C ALA A 66 2.69 -9.36 21.41
N TRP A 67 3.09 -9.41 20.15
CA TRP A 67 3.87 -8.36 19.50
C TRP A 67 3.60 -8.32 18.00
N SER A 68 3.42 -7.11 17.46
CA SER A 68 3.26 -6.85 16.03
C SER A 68 4.45 -6.04 15.53
N PHE A 69 5.19 -6.58 14.57
CA PHE A 69 6.35 -5.88 14.01
C PHE A 69 5.94 -4.65 13.20
N PHE A 70 4.73 -4.65 12.61
CA PHE A 70 4.20 -3.48 11.89
C PHE A 70 3.98 -2.29 12.83
N ASP A 71 3.43 -2.55 14.02
CA ASP A 71 3.15 -1.49 14.98
C ASP A 71 4.44 -0.94 15.61
N HIS A 72 5.49 -1.76 15.71
CA HIS A 72 6.79 -1.38 16.26
C HIS A 72 7.87 -1.07 15.20
N VAL A 73 7.53 -0.96 13.92
CA VAL A 73 8.54 -0.75 12.85
C VAL A 73 9.33 0.57 13.01
N GLN A 74 8.77 1.54 13.73
CA GLN A 74 9.45 2.79 14.07
C GLN A 74 10.60 2.60 15.09
N ASP A 75 10.60 1.48 15.80
CA ASP A 75 11.62 1.14 16.81
C ASP A 75 12.72 0.26 16.19
N ALA A 76 12.58 -0.11 14.92
CA ALA A 76 13.53 -0.94 14.21
C ALA A 76 14.78 -0.14 13.82
N GLN A 77 15.95 -0.79 13.85
CA GLN A 77 17.13 -0.30 13.16
C GLN A 77 17.10 -0.82 11.72
N VAL A 78 17.17 0.07 10.74
CA VAL A 78 17.09 -0.28 9.32
C VAL A 78 18.38 0.06 8.62
N SER A 79 18.92 -0.86 7.83
CA SER A 79 20.10 -0.60 7.01
C SER A 79 20.04 -1.29 5.65
N TYR A 80 20.85 -0.78 4.72
CA TYR A 80 21.13 -1.33 3.42
C TYR A 80 22.61 -1.68 3.31
N GLY A 81 22.99 -2.90 3.69
CA GLY A 81 24.39 -3.23 3.93
C GLY A 81 24.94 -2.32 5.04
N GLU A 82 25.96 -1.53 4.71
CA GLU A 82 26.61 -0.60 5.65
C GLU A 82 25.88 0.76 5.79
N HIS A 83 24.83 1.01 5.00
CA HIS A 83 24.12 2.28 5.02
C HIS A 83 22.90 2.24 5.95
N GLU A 84 22.99 2.86 7.12
CA GLU A 84 21.87 2.99 8.05
C GLU A 84 20.84 4.04 7.58
N CYS A 85 19.56 3.75 7.82
CA CYS A 85 18.47 4.69 7.67
C CYS A 85 18.25 5.43 8.98
N THR A 86 18.50 6.74 9.00
CA THR A 86 18.62 7.50 10.26
C THR A 86 17.39 8.32 10.61
N HIS A 87 16.42 8.46 9.69
CA HIS A 87 15.30 9.37 9.89
C HIS A 87 13.93 8.67 9.73
N TRP A 88 13.15 8.65 10.81
CA TRP A 88 11.76 8.18 10.78
C TRP A 88 10.80 9.34 10.52
N THR A 89 9.95 9.24 9.48
CA THR A 89 9.01 10.29 9.07
C THR A 89 7.58 10.08 9.61
N GLY A 90 7.39 9.27 10.64
CA GLY A 90 6.08 8.91 11.19
C GLY A 90 5.46 7.64 10.60
N ASN A 91 5.79 7.29 9.36
CA ASN A 91 5.34 6.05 8.70
C ASN A 91 6.45 5.25 8.00
N ARG A 92 7.62 5.85 7.75
CA ARG A 92 8.74 5.19 7.09
C ARG A 92 10.10 5.69 7.57
N TRP A 93 11.08 4.80 7.50
CA TRP A 93 12.49 5.10 7.55
C TRP A 93 12.93 5.66 6.20
N ASP A 94 13.44 6.89 6.23
CA ASP A 94 14.15 7.53 5.13
C ASP A 94 15.63 7.19 5.22
N CYS A 95 16.17 6.66 4.14
CA CYS A 95 17.56 6.23 4.03
C CYS A 95 18.42 7.22 3.24
N GLN A 96 17.85 8.35 2.77
CA GLN A 96 18.52 9.40 1.98
C GLN A 96 19.15 8.90 0.68
N LEU A 97 18.62 7.82 0.11
CA LEU A 97 19.13 7.21 -1.12
C LEU A 97 18.33 7.71 -2.32
N GLN A 98 17.03 7.41 -2.31
CA GLN A 98 16.06 7.77 -3.32
C GLN A 98 14.68 7.81 -2.65
N ALA A 99 13.81 8.75 -3.02
CA ALA A 99 12.53 8.97 -2.34
C ALA A 99 11.58 7.75 -2.33
N TRP A 100 11.80 6.81 -3.25
CA TRP A 100 11.05 5.56 -3.38
C TRP A 100 11.68 4.38 -2.64
N LEU A 101 12.92 4.49 -2.11
CA LEU A 101 13.60 3.48 -1.29
C LEU A 101 13.44 3.82 0.19
N TRP A 102 12.59 3.09 0.89
CA TRP A 102 12.31 3.28 2.32
C TRP A 102 11.99 1.95 3.02
N VAL A 103 11.77 1.96 4.33
CA VAL A 103 11.18 0.81 5.03
C VAL A 103 10.13 1.33 5.96
N GLY A 104 8.95 0.72 6.02
CA GLY A 104 7.95 1.22 6.96
C GLY A 104 6.55 0.71 6.78
N ARG A 105 5.62 1.38 7.45
CA ARG A 105 4.20 1.06 7.43
C ARG A 105 3.62 1.39 6.05
N TYR A 106 3.06 0.38 5.41
CA TYR A 106 2.34 0.52 4.15
C TYR A 106 0.90 0.03 4.29
N LEU A 107 -0.02 0.84 3.77
CA LEU A 107 -1.42 0.50 3.61
C LEU A 107 -1.78 0.70 2.14
N GLY A 108 -1.92 -0.39 1.40
CA GLY A 108 -2.21 -0.30 -0.02
C GLY A 108 -2.48 -1.65 -0.64
N LYS A 109 -2.76 -1.64 -1.94
CA LYS A 109 -2.97 -2.86 -2.72
C LYS A 109 -1.62 -3.53 -2.99
N VAL A 110 -1.50 -4.82 -2.65
CA VAL A 110 -0.21 -5.56 -2.71
C VAL A 110 -0.11 -6.48 -3.93
N THR A 111 -1.16 -6.60 -4.74
CA THR A 111 -1.07 -7.22 -6.08
C THR A 111 -1.88 -6.40 -7.09
N GLN A 112 -1.40 -6.29 -8.34
CA GLN A 112 -2.09 -5.49 -9.38
C GLN A 112 -3.29 -6.23 -9.95
N SER A 113 -3.32 -7.57 -9.84
CA SER A 113 -4.49 -8.36 -10.20
C SER A 113 -5.78 -7.75 -9.64
N ASN A 114 -6.90 -7.90 -10.35
CA ASN A 114 -8.22 -7.47 -9.88
C ASN A 114 -8.66 -8.16 -8.57
N ARG A 115 -7.84 -9.09 -8.05
CA ARG A 115 -8.02 -9.80 -6.79
C ARG A 115 -7.12 -9.27 -5.66
N GLY A 116 -6.28 -8.27 -5.91
CA GLY A 116 -5.42 -7.70 -4.88
C GLY A 116 -6.25 -7.04 -3.79
N SER A 117 -5.99 -7.43 -2.54
CA SER A 117 -6.59 -6.82 -1.36
C SER A 117 -5.71 -5.67 -0.86
N PHE A 118 -6.35 -4.67 -0.26
CA PHE A 118 -5.65 -3.70 0.57
C PHE A 118 -5.11 -4.40 1.81
N ARG A 119 -3.83 -4.20 2.10
CA ARG A 119 -3.12 -4.85 3.20
C ARG A 119 -2.36 -3.82 4.01
N ARG A 120 -2.29 -4.05 5.33
CA ARG A 120 -1.36 -3.38 6.24
C ARG A 120 -0.11 -4.25 6.33
N CYS A 121 1.05 -3.72 5.98
CA CYS A 121 2.30 -4.46 6.02
C CYS A 121 3.52 -3.56 6.17
N ILE A 122 4.65 -4.16 6.48
CA ILE A 122 5.94 -3.52 6.37
C ILE A 122 6.36 -3.60 4.91
N TRP A 123 6.48 -2.44 4.28
CA TRP A 123 7.09 -2.30 2.96
C TRP A 123 8.59 -2.26 3.09
N ALA A 124 9.25 -2.99 2.21
CA ALA A 124 10.70 -3.00 2.10
C ALA A 124 11.10 -3.32 0.67
N HIS A 125 12.23 -2.78 0.24
CA HIS A 125 12.75 -2.97 -1.11
C HIS A 125 14.27 -3.11 -1.04
N PRO A 126 14.87 -4.29 -1.33
CA PRO A 126 16.33 -4.41 -1.47
C PRO A 126 16.79 -3.49 -2.62
N ARG A 127 18.04 -3.01 -2.63
CA ARG A 127 18.49 -2.04 -3.65
C ARG A 127 19.67 -2.57 -4.45
N THR A 128 19.98 -1.92 -5.57
CA THR A 128 21.24 -2.13 -6.28
C THR A 128 22.16 -0.93 -6.01
N ILE A 129 23.37 -1.16 -5.52
CA ILE A 129 24.45 -0.17 -5.37
C ILE A 129 25.62 -0.64 -6.23
N ASP A 130 26.14 0.23 -7.10
CA ASP A 130 27.32 -0.09 -7.93
C ASP A 130 27.20 -1.42 -8.68
N GLY A 131 25.99 -1.70 -9.20
CA GLY A 131 25.68 -2.94 -9.93
C GLY A 131 25.52 -4.19 -9.05
N LYS A 132 25.67 -4.08 -7.72
CA LYS A 132 25.49 -5.18 -6.76
C LYS A 132 24.18 -5.03 -6.01
N SER A 133 23.43 -6.13 -5.92
CA SER A 133 22.22 -6.19 -5.11
C SER A 133 22.59 -6.21 -3.63
N GLN A 134 21.94 -5.36 -2.84
CA GLN A 134 22.11 -5.21 -1.40
C GLN A 134 20.82 -5.61 -0.71
N SER A 135 20.96 -6.40 0.36
CA SER A 135 19.86 -6.69 1.27
C SER A 135 19.42 -5.41 1.99
N VAL A 136 18.20 -5.45 2.49
CA VAL A 136 17.75 -4.55 3.55
C VAL A 136 17.60 -5.36 4.82
N ASP A 137 18.21 -4.86 5.88
CA ASP A 137 18.17 -5.43 7.22
C ASP A 137 17.27 -4.58 8.10
N ILE A 138 16.34 -5.24 8.80
CA ILE A 138 15.37 -4.61 9.71
C ILE A 138 15.50 -5.33 11.04
N ARG A 139 16.12 -4.69 12.02
CA ARG A 139 16.47 -5.28 13.32
C ARG A 139 15.61 -4.70 14.43
N PHE A 140 15.12 -5.58 15.29
CA PHE A 140 14.35 -5.24 16.48
C PHE A 140 15.10 -5.83 17.69
N PRO A 141 15.90 -5.03 18.43
CA PRO A 141 16.87 -5.55 19.38
C PRO A 141 16.26 -6.16 20.65
N GLU A 142 15.03 -5.79 21.00
CA GLU A 142 14.47 -6.01 22.34
C GLU A 142 13.08 -6.66 22.29
N VAL A 143 12.91 -7.65 21.41
CA VAL A 143 11.62 -8.34 21.22
C VAL A 143 11.47 -9.42 22.28
N VAL A 144 10.39 -9.33 23.07
CA VAL A 144 10.00 -10.41 23.99
C VAL A 144 9.41 -11.55 23.16
N LEU A 145 10.08 -12.70 23.15
CA LEU A 145 9.69 -13.89 22.42
C LEU A 145 8.45 -14.56 23.01
N GLY A 146 7.74 -15.29 22.17
CA GLY A 146 6.59 -16.12 22.53
C GLY A 146 6.83 -17.58 22.14
N THR A 147 5.77 -18.35 21.91
CA THR A 147 5.87 -19.74 21.43
C THR A 147 6.29 -19.83 19.98
N SER A 148 5.95 -18.83 19.17
CA SER A 148 6.22 -18.82 17.74
C SER A 148 6.39 -17.40 17.21
N ILE A 149 7.13 -17.29 16.11
CA ILE A 149 7.08 -16.10 15.25
C ILE A 149 6.47 -16.55 13.94
N ARG A 150 5.42 -15.85 13.52
CA ARG A 150 4.72 -16.10 12.26
C ARG A 150 4.60 -14.85 11.43
N GLY A 151 4.33 -15.04 10.15
CA GLY A 151 4.06 -13.94 9.26
C GLY A 151 3.55 -14.36 7.90
N GLU A 152 3.32 -13.35 7.08
CA GLU A 152 2.90 -13.49 5.69
C GLU A 152 3.75 -12.55 4.86
N ALA A 153 4.13 -12.92 3.64
CA ALA A 153 4.87 -12.04 2.75
C ALA A 153 4.48 -12.22 1.29
N ALA A 154 4.51 -11.13 0.54
CA ALA A 154 4.28 -11.11 -0.89
C ALA A 154 5.25 -10.15 -1.60
N ILE A 155 5.57 -10.45 -2.86
CA ILE A 155 6.16 -9.48 -3.77
C ILE A 155 5.01 -8.60 -4.27
N MET A 156 5.17 -7.29 -4.18
CA MET A 156 4.25 -6.37 -4.81
C MET A 156 4.36 -6.50 -6.33
N ASP A 157 3.23 -6.75 -6.96
CA ASP A 157 3.12 -7.02 -8.39
C ASP A 157 3.64 -5.82 -9.20
N VAL A 158 4.88 -5.93 -9.69
CA VAL A 158 5.43 -5.07 -10.71
C VAL A 158 5.45 -5.90 -12.00
N PRO A 159 5.06 -5.36 -13.17
CA PRO A 159 4.89 -6.09 -14.45
C PRO A 159 6.16 -6.75 -15.03
N HIS A 160 7.20 -6.95 -14.22
CA HIS A 160 8.47 -7.53 -14.61
C HIS A 160 8.68 -8.87 -13.90
N HIS A 161 8.64 -9.93 -14.71
CA HIS A 161 9.23 -11.22 -14.36
C HIS A 161 10.69 -10.99 -13.98
N GLY A 162 11.05 -11.39 -12.79
CA GLY A 162 12.41 -11.18 -12.30
C GLY A 162 12.80 -12.21 -11.26
N THR A 163 13.94 -11.97 -10.64
CA THR A 163 14.53 -12.95 -9.74
C THR A 163 13.69 -13.09 -8.46
N PRO A 164 13.62 -14.29 -7.87
CA PRO A 164 13.00 -14.49 -6.57
C PRO A 164 13.57 -13.56 -5.51
N ALA A 165 12.69 -12.99 -4.68
CA ALA A 165 13.07 -12.33 -3.45
C ALA A 165 13.08 -13.35 -2.30
N HIS A 166 13.84 -13.06 -1.26
CA HIS A 166 13.90 -13.85 -0.05
C HIS A 166 13.66 -12.94 1.15
N ILE A 167 12.99 -13.49 2.16
CA ILE A 167 12.99 -12.95 3.52
C ILE A 167 13.65 -14.02 4.40
N SER A 168 14.72 -13.66 5.07
CA SER A 168 15.35 -14.47 6.10
C SER A 168 15.02 -13.86 7.46
N VAL A 169 14.57 -14.66 8.41
CA VAL A 169 14.25 -14.23 9.78
C VAL A 169 15.26 -14.86 10.73
N TYR A 170 15.92 -14.03 11.53
CA TYR A 170 16.92 -14.44 12.50
C TYR A 170 16.45 -14.12 13.92
N VAL A 171 16.91 -14.94 14.87
CA VAL A 171 16.83 -14.70 16.33
C VAL A 171 18.25 -14.76 16.86
N ASP A 172 18.77 -13.67 17.42
CA ASP A 172 20.16 -13.56 17.91
C ASP A 172 21.19 -14.16 16.93
N ASP A 173 21.18 -13.64 15.71
CA ASP A 173 22.01 -14.09 14.56
C ASP A 173 21.78 -15.54 14.07
N THR A 174 20.97 -16.34 14.75
CA THR A 174 20.61 -17.69 14.31
C THR A 174 19.48 -17.61 13.29
N LEU A 175 19.69 -18.18 12.10
CA LEU A 175 18.65 -18.24 11.07
C LEU A 175 17.50 -19.14 11.54
N GLY A 176 16.34 -18.53 11.81
CA GLY A 176 15.11 -19.25 12.14
C GLY A 176 14.39 -19.78 10.90
N GLN A 177 14.16 -18.91 9.91
CA GLN A 177 13.42 -19.28 8.70
C GLN A 177 13.88 -18.50 7.46
N LYS A 178 13.95 -19.17 6.31
CA LYS A 178 14.18 -18.52 5.00
C LYS A 178 13.00 -18.73 4.06
N ILE A 179 12.29 -17.66 3.74
CA ILE A 179 11.13 -17.66 2.85
C ILE A 179 11.54 -17.21 1.46
N ARG A 180 11.52 -18.13 0.49
CA ARG A 180 11.61 -17.78 -0.94
C ARG A 180 10.25 -17.34 -1.47
N LEU A 181 10.22 -16.14 -2.05
CA LEU A 181 9.09 -15.54 -2.74
C LEU A 181 9.39 -15.52 -4.24
N ARG A 182 8.45 -15.97 -5.05
CA ARG A 182 8.54 -15.96 -6.51
C ARG A 182 7.35 -15.19 -7.05
N ASP A 183 7.52 -14.55 -8.20
CA ASP A 183 6.40 -13.94 -8.93
C ASP A 183 5.37 -15.05 -9.20
N ARG A 184 4.22 -14.98 -8.56
CA ARG A 184 3.07 -15.79 -8.95
C ARG A 184 2.24 -14.97 -9.92
N SER A 185 2.57 -15.10 -11.20
CA SER A 185 1.51 -14.99 -12.21
C SER A 185 0.50 -16.13 -11.95
N ALA A 186 -0.74 -15.74 -11.66
CA ALA A 186 -1.98 -16.46 -11.95
C ALA A 186 -2.32 -17.84 -11.32
N ALA A 187 -1.41 -18.65 -10.77
CA ALA A 187 -1.74 -20.08 -10.60
C ALA A 187 -2.49 -20.51 -9.31
N SER A 188 -2.55 -19.71 -8.23
CA SER A 188 -3.49 -19.91 -7.10
C SER A 188 -3.19 -18.97 -5.92
N GLY A 189 -4.22 -18.29 -5.42
CA GLY A 189 -4.17 -17.47 -4.21
C GLY A 189 -3.90 -15.98 -4.43
N ASP A 190 -3.89 -15.22 -3.34
CA ASP A 190 -3.70 -13.77 -3.29
C ASP A 190 -2.22 -13.33 -3.37
N GLY A 191 -1.30 -14.26 -3.60
CA GLY A 191 0.14 -14.03 -3.72
C GLY A 191 0.91 -14.03 -2.38
N TRP A 192 0.22 -14.09 -1.25
CA TRP A 192 0.83 -14.08 0.07
C TRP A 192 1.28 -15.47 0.50
N LYS A 193 2.52 -15.58 0.98
CA LYS A 193 3.09 -16.81 1.52
C LYS A 193 3.18 -16.70 3.03
N LYS A 194 2.47 -17.60 3.72
CA LYS A 194 2.52 -17.75 5.16
C LYS A 194 3.80 -18.48 5.58
N TRP A 195 4.29 -18.15 6.75
CA TRP A 195 5.43 -18.80 7.38
C TRP A 195 5.31 -18.72 8.90
N SER A 196 5.94 -19.67 9.59
CA SER A 196 6.06 -19.67 11.04
C SER A 196 7.27 -20.50 11.45
N PHE A 197 7.86 -20.20 12.59
CA PHE A 197 8.84 -21.06 13.26
C PHE A 197 8.67 -20.95 14.77
N LYS A 198 9.09 -21.99 15.49
CA LYS A 198 8.89 -22.12 16.93
C LYS A 198 10.01 -21.41 17.70
N THR A 199 9.62 -20.71 18.75
CA THR A 199 10.49 -20.07 19.75
C THR A 199 10.13 -20.50 21.18
N GLU A 200 9.31 -21.55 21.33
CA GLU A 200 8.78 -22.05 22.61
C GLU A 200 9.84 -22.30 23.71
N LYS A 201 11.08 -22.64 23.34
CA LYS A 201 12.18 -22.84 24.29
C LYS A 201 12.72 -21.55 24.92
N ALA A 202 12.44 -20.40 24.30
CA ALA A 202 12.86 -19.07 24.72
C ALA A 202 11.64 -18.17 24.98
N GLU A 203 10.45 -18.73 25.21
CA GLU A 203 9.24 -17.96 25.50
C GLU A 203 9.47 -17.05 26.73
N GLY A 204 9.20 -15.76 26.57
CA GLY A 204 9.41 -14.74 27.60
C GLY A 204 10.80 -14.11 27.62
N GLU A 205 11.78 -14.68 26.92
CA GLU A 205 13.13 -14.09 26.78
C GLU A 205 13.11 -12.90 25.81
N ARG A 206 14.10 -12.01 25.94
CA ARG A 206 14.34 -10.90 25.01
C ARG A 206 15.42 -11.30 24.02
N ALA A 207 15.19 -11.05 22.74
CA ALA A 207 16.14 -11.36 21.68
C ALA A 207 16.09 -10.29 20.57
N GLU A 208 17.18 -10.21 19.80
CA GLU A 208 17.15 -9.47 18.54
C GLU A 208 16.41 -10.30 17.48
N ILE A 209 15.39 -9.70 16.87
CA ILE A 209 14.77 -10.22 15.66
C ILE A 209 15.24 -9.41 14.46
N ARG A 210 15.89 -10.09 13.50
CA ARG A 210 16.31 -9.49 12.23
C ARG A 210 15.53 -10.07 11.07
N PHE A 211 14.95 -9.20 10.26
CA PHE A 211 14.47 -9.54 8.92
C PHE A 211 15.49 -9.05 7.90
N GLU A 212 16.12 -9.99 7.18
CA GLU A 212 16.96 -9.69 6.03
C GLU A 212 16.14 -9.95 4.76
N ILE A 213 16.02 -8.95 3.91
CA ILE A 213 15.28 -9.04 2.66
C ILE A 213 16.24 -8.86 1.51
N SER A 214 16.32 -9.86 0.63
CA SER A 214 17.31 -9.90 -0.45
C SER A 214 16.70 -10.38 -1.76
N ALA A 215 17.24 -9.91 -2.88
CA ALA A 215 16.92 -10.39 -4.21
C ALA A 215 18.20 -10.43 -5.04
N ARG A 216 18.31 -11.34 -6.02
CA ARG A 216 19.49 -11.36 -6.90
C ARG A 216 19.53 -10.12 -7.80
N ASN A 217 18.37 -9.72 -8.30
CA ASN A 217 18.13 -8.44 -8.95
C ASN A 217 17.10 -7.69 -8.10
N ALA A 218 17.56 -6.64 -7.43
CA ALA A 218 16.73 -5.77 -6.59
C ALA A 218 15.81 -4.86 -7.40
N ALA A 219 16.08 -4.65 -8.69
CA ALA A 219 15.21 -3.81 -9.52
C ALA A 219 13.78 -4.36 -9.51
N TRP A 220 12.81 -3.48 -9.21
CA TRP A 220 11.39 -3.83 -9.23
C TRP A 220 11.02 -4.97 -8.27
N ARG A 221 11.68 -5.03 -7.11
CA ARG A 221 11.40 -6.00 -6.05
C ARG A 221 10.91 -5.32 -4.80
N GLN A 222 9.74 -4.72 -4.94
CA GLN A 222 8.96 -4.21 -3.82
C GLN A 222 8.36 -5.39 -3.07
N LEU A 223 8.56 -5.43 -1.77
CA LEU A 223 8.09 -6.50 -0.92
C LEU A 223 7.24 -5.93 0.20
N CYS A 224 6.27 -6.72 0.62
CA CYS A 224 5.34 -6.37 1.67
C CYS A 224 5.17 -7.60 2.57
N PHE A 225 5.39 -7.45 3.87
CA PHE A 225 5.26 -8.53 4.84
C PHE A 225 4.60 -8.09 6.15
N THR A 226 3.96 -9.05 6.82
CA THR A 226 3.50 -8.94 8.19
C THR A 226 4.22 -9.98 9.02
N ALA A 227 4.47 -9.67 10.29
CA ALA A 227 5.04 -10.60 11.24
C ALA A 227 4.46 -10.32 12.62
N PHE A 228 4.36 -11.37 13.43
CA PHE A 228 3.82 -11.35 14.78
C PHE A 228 4.57 -12.35 15.66
N VAL A 229 4.73 -12.01 16.94
CA VAL A 229 5.09 -12.96 17.99
C VAL A 229 3.79 -13.50 18.58
N GLU A 230 3.61 -14.82 18.59
CA GLU A 230 2.49 -15.50 19.22
C GLU A 230 2.89 -15.98 20.61
N ARG A 231 2.03 -15.78 21.62
CA ARG A 231 2.18 -16.40 22.95
C ARG A 231 1.37 -17.69 23.04
N SER A 232 1.72 -18.54 23.99
CA SER A 232 0.79 -19.56 24.47
C SER A 232 -0.53 -18.90 24.86
N ALA A 233 -1.67 -19.47 24.42
CA ALA A 233 -2.95 -19.07 24.99
C ALA A 233 -2.88 -19.29 26.50
N ALA A 234 -3.28 -18.28 27.29
CA ALA A 234 -3.41 -18.49 28.73
C ALA A 234 -4.39 -19.65 28.96
N PRO A 235 -4.06 -20.61 29.85
CA PRO A 235 -4.89 -21.78 30.10
C PRO A 235 -6.29 -21.42 30.61
#